data_AF-A0A8T1BR67-F1
#
_entry.id   AF-A0A8T1BR67-F1
#
_cell.length_a   1.000
_cell.length_b   1.000
_cell.length_c   1.000
_cell.angle_alpha   90.00
_cell.angle_beta   90.00
_cell.angle_gamma   90.00
#
_symmetry.space_group_name_H-M   'P 1'
#
loop_
_entity.id
_entity.type
_entity.pdbx_description
1 polymer ?
#
loop_
_entity_poly.entity_id
_entity_poly.type
_entity_poly.pdbx_seq_one_letter_code
_entity_poly.pdbx_strand_id
1 'polypeptide(L)'
;MISVLEERCQPTAVADMKYYRAPGIVTILPREADAAIVQWIKLFRKEEVLISSAMLRMKGAEIADDLGFAVFRGSWHWQEGFLRRHRLSIRARTHHGQVTPEKADEATVRFGTEVQQKMLELRV
;
A
#
# COMPACT_ATOMS: atom_id res chain seq x y z
N MET A 1 30.54 -14.70 -32.68
CA MET A 1 29.31 -14.00 -32.32
C MET A 1 29.44 -13.69 -30.83
N ILE A 2 29.74 -12.44 -30.49
CA ILE A 2 29.91 -12.01 -29.09
C ILE A 2 28.54 -12.12 -28.43
N SER A 3 28.46 -12.72 -27.24
CA SER A 3 27.17 -12.87 -26.57
C SER A 3 26.63 -11.51 -26.13
N VAL A 4 25.30 -11.36 -26.06
CA VAL A 4 24.63 -10.12 -25.61
C VAL A 4 25.17 -9.61 -24.26
N LEU A 5 25.69 -10.51 -23.42
CA LEU A 5 26.31 -10.18 -22.13
C LEU A 5 27.70 -9.54 -22.30
N GLU A 6 28.52 -10.08 -23.20
CA GLU A 6 29.89 -9.59 -23.44
C GLU A 6 29.92 -8.22 -24.13
N GLU A 7 28.95 -7.93 -25.00
CA GLU A 7 28.77 -6.61 -25.62
C GLU A 7 28.41 -5.53 -24.59
N ARG A 8 27.64 -5.91 -23.56
CA ARG A 8 27.08 -5.00 -22.56
C ARG A 8 27.96 -4.81 -21.32
N CYS A 9 28.98 -5.64 -21.12
CA CYS A 9 30.03 -5.41 -20.12
C CYS A 9 31.11 -4.40 -20.56
N GLN A 10 31.04 -3.89 -21.79
CA GLN A 10 31.94 -2.86 -22.32
C GLN A 10 31.91 -1.52 -21.53
N PRO A 11 30.74 -1.02 -21.06
CA PRO A 11 30.68 0.18 -20.23
C PRO A 11 30.99 -0.17 -18.75
N THR A 12 31.97 0.51 -18.17
CA THR A 12 32.38 0.30 -16.77
C THR A 12 31.23 0.43 -15.77
N ALA A 13 30.21 1.24 -16.08
CA ALA A 13 29.06 1.49 -15.22
C ALA A 13 28.14 0.27 -15.00
N VAL A 14 28.18 -0.73 -15.89
CA VAL A 14 27.31 -1.91 -15.85
C VAL A 14 28.08 -3.23 -15.78
N ALA A 15 29.42 -3.18 -15.83
CA ALA A 15 30.30 -4.35 -15.86
C ALA A 15 30.17 -5.26 -14.62
N ASP A 16 29.87 -4.69 -13.44
CA ASP A 16 29.72 -5.45 -12.19
C ASP A 16 28.27 -5.91 -11.92
N MET A 17 27.32 -5.61 -12.81
CA MET A 17 25.92 -5.99 -12.61
C MET A 17 25.72 -7.50 -12.85
N LYS A 18 25.60 -8.26 -11.75
CA LYS A 18 25.35 -9.72 -11.80
C LYS A 18 23.99 -10.12 -12.37
N TYR A 19 23.03 -9.18 -12.42
CA TYR A 19 21.66 -9.47 -12.83
C TYR A 19 21.16 -8.43 -13.84
N TYR A 20 20.85 -8.91 -15.05
CA TYR A 20 20.19 -8.13 -16.08
C TYR A 20 18.70 -8.51 -16.16
N ARG A 21 17.84 -7.51 -16.32
CA ARG A 21 16.41 -7.72 -16.61
C ARG A 21 16.12 -7.08 -17.96
N ALA A 22 15.42 -7.81 -18.82
CA ALA A 22 15.03 -7.28 -20.12
C ALA A 22 14.19 -6.00 -19.94
N PRO A 23 14.43 -4.95 -20.74
CA PRO A 23 13.57 -3.78 -20.81
C PRO A 23 12.11 -4.22 -21.00
N GLY A 24 11.18 -3.65 -20.22
CA GLY A 24 9.77 -4.05 -20.22
C GLY A 24 9.35 -5.05 -19.12
N ILE A 25 10.31 -5.67 -18.42
CA ILE A 25 10.03 -6.39 -17.16
C ILE A 25 10.03 -5.36 -16.04
N VAL A 26 8.92 -4.65 -15.91
CA VAL A 26 8.76 -3.58 -14.94
C VAL A 26 8.52 -4.20 -13.56
N THR A 27 9.49 -4.10 -12.66
CA THR A 27 9.32 -4.47 -11.24
C THR A 27 8.87 -3.28 -10.39
N ILE A 28 8.85 -2.07 -10.95
CA ILE A 28 8.57 -0.80 -10.28
C ILE A 28 7.70 0.05 -11.21
N LEU A 29 6.51 0.44 -10.77
CA LEU A 29 5.64 1.30 -11.56
C LEU A 29 6.24 2.72 -11.73
N PRO A 30 5.84 3.47 -12.77
CA PRO A 30 6.19 4.88 -12.90
C PRO A 30 5.85 5.69 -11.66
N ARG A 31 6.55 6.80 -11.44
CA ARG A 31 6.41 7.60 -10.21
C ARG A 31 5.00 8.14 -10.01
N GLU A 32 4.33 8.47 -11.11
CA GLU A 32 2.96 8.99 -11.16
C GLU A 32 1.97 7.91 -10.72
N ALA A 33 2.18 6.67 -11.17
CA ALA A 33 1.40 5.50 -10.77
C ALA A 33 1.59 5.17 -9.29
N ASP A 34 2.85 5.15 -8.81
CA ASP A 34 3.17 4.97 -7.40
C ASP A 34 2.50 6.08 -6.55
N ALA A 35 2.48 7.33 -7.01
CA ALA A 35 1.83 8.43 -6.32
C ALA A 35 0.30 8.27 -6.23
N ALA A 36 -0.35 7.78 -7.28
CA ALA A 36 -1.79 7.48 -7.28
C ALA A 36 -2.13 6.40 -6.25
N ILE A 37 -1.32 5.33 -6.16
CA ILE A 37 -1.50 4.28 -5.14
C ILE A 37 -1.32 4.86 -3.72
N VAL A 38 -0.35 5.74 -3.52
CA VAL A 38 -0.13 6.41 -2.22
C VAL A 38 -1.33 7.27 -1.82
N GLN A 39 -1.89 8.05 -2.75
CA GLN A 39 -3.08 8.86 -2.49
C GLN A 39 -4.28 7.98 -2.15
N TRP A 40 -4.48 6.89 -2.89
CA TRP A 40 -5.52 5.91 -2.61
C TRP A 40 -5.37 5.31 -1.21
N ILE A 41 -4.17 4.88 -0.80
CA ILE A 41 -3.94 4.38 0.57
C ILE A 41 -4.24 5.44 1.63
N LYS A 42 -3.86 6.71 1.38
CA LYS A 42 -4.13 7.81 2.31
C LYS A 42 -5.63 8.06 2.48
N LEU A 43 -6.41 7.97 1.41
CA LEU A 43 -7.86 8.10 1.45
C LEU A 43 -8.48 7.03 2.35
N PHE A 44 -8.13 5.76 2.14
CA PHE A 44 -8.63 4.65 2.97
C PHE A 44 -8.24 4.80 4.43
N ARG A 45 -7.00 5.24 4.72
CA ARG A 45 -6.57 5.51 6.09
C ARG A 45 -7.33 6.66 6.75
N LYS A 46 -7.74 7.68 5.98
CA LYS A 46 -8.61 8.76 6.46
C LYS A 46 -9.99 8.23 6.85
N GLU A 47 -10.48 7.25 6.11
CA GLU A 47 -11.73 6.53 6.41
C GLU A 47 -11.56 5.44 7.48
N GLU A 48 -10.38 5.37 8.13
CA GLU A 48 -10.01 4.34 9.11
C GLU A 48 -10.05 2.90 8.57
N VAL A 49 -10.06 2.74 7.25
CA VAL A 49 -10.00 1.44 6.59
C VAL A 49 -8.54 1.07 6.32
N LEU A 50 -8.19 -0.16 6.67
CA LEU A 50 -6.85 -0.70 6.50
C LEU A 50 -6.72 -1.38 5.14
N ILE A 51 -5.59 -1.12 4.48
CA ILE A 51 -5.28 -1.72 3.19
C ILE A 51 -4.48 -3.00 3.45
N SER A 52 -5.01 -4.14 3.01
CA SER A 52 -4.28 -5.42 3.06
C SER A 52 -3.24 -5.54 1.95
N SER A 53 -2.28 -6.46 2.11
CA SER A 53 -1.32 -6.81 1.05
C SER A 53 -2.02 -7.25 -0.24
N ALA A 54 -3.12 -7.99 -0.13
CA ALA A 54 -3.91 -8.41 -1.29
C ALA A 54 -4.54 -7.21 -2.02
N MET A 55 -5.08 -6.24 -1.29
CA MET A 55 -5.62 -5.01 -1.86
C MET A 55 -4.56 -4.18 -2.56
N LEU A 56 -3.38 -4.02 -1.95
CA LEU A 56 -2.25 -3.33 -2.56
C LEU A 56 -1.79 -4.02 -3.86
N ARG A 57 -1.72 -5.36 -3.85
CA ARG A 57 -1.42 -6.16 -5.05
C ARG A 57 -2.42 -5.91 -6.17
N MET A 58 -3.71 -6.00 -5.85
CA MET A 58 -4.78 -5.81 -6.84
C MET A 58 -4.75 -4.40 -7.41
N LYS A 59 -4.61 -3.37 -6.58
CA LYS A 59 -4.55 -1.99 -7.07
C LYS A 59 -3.30 -1.72 -7.91
N GLY A 60 -2.16 -2.29 -7.53
CA GLY A 60 -0.95 -2.21 -8.34
C GLY A 60 -1.12 -2.89 -9.70
N ALA A 61 -1.76 -4.07 -9.73
CA ALA A 61 -2.02 -4.78 -10.99
C ALA A 61 -3.01 -4.02 -11.89
N GLU A 62 -4.08 -3.47 -11.33
CA GLU A 62 -5.06 -2.61 -12.03
C GLU A 62 -4.38 -1.43 -12.71
N ILE A 63 -3.61 -0.63 -11.96
CA ILE A 63 -2.92 0.54 -12.52
C ILE A 63 -1.86 0.14 -13.55
N ALA A 64 -1.22 -1.01 -13.36
CA ALA A 64 -0.26 -1.50 -14.33
C ALA A 64 -0.93 -1.89 -15.65
N ASP A 65 -2.11 -2.50 -15.58
CA ASP A 65 -2.92 -2.85 -16.76
C ASP A 65 -3.36 -1.59 -17.52
N ASP A 66 -3.84 -0.56 -16.79
CA ASP A 66 -4.20 0.75 -17.36
C ASP A 66 -3.04 1.43 -18.09
N LEU A 67 -1.79 1.15 -17.66
CA LEU A 67 -0.56 1.68 -18.27
C LEU A 67 0.03 0.77 -19.35
N GLY A 68 -0.59 -0.36 -19.65
CA GLY A 68 -0.12 -1.32 -20.66
C GLY A 68 0.99 -2.26 -20.17
N PHE A 69 1.25 -2.33 -18.86
CA PHE A 69 2.22 -3.25 -18.25
C PHE A 69 1.60 -4.62 -17.94
N ALA A 70 1.16 -5.34 -18.96
CA ALA A 70 0.39 -6.59 -18.85
C ALA A 70 1.11 -7.75 -18.10
N VAL A 71 2.42 -7.67 -17.88
CA VAL A 71 3.21 -8.68 -17.14
C VAL A 71 3.25 -8.39 -15.63
N PHE A 72 2.92 -7.18 -15.21
CA PHE A 72 2.96 -6.79 -13.82
C PHE A 72 1.83 -7.47 -13.03
N ARG A 73 2.16 -8.03 -11.86
CA ARG A 73 1.22 -8.76 -11.00
C ARG A 73 1.26 -8.32 -9.53
N GLY A 74 1.96 -7.22 -9.23
CA GLY A 74 2.14 -6.73 -7.86
C GLY A 74 2.82 -7.76 -6.95
N SER A 75 3.97 -8.31 -7.38
CA SER A 75 4.70 -9.34 -6.63
C SER A 75 5.02 -8.91 -5.20
N TRP A 76 5.27 -9.89 -4.31
CA TRP A 76 5.61 -9.61 -2.91
C TRP A 76 6.80 -8.65 -2.77
N HIS A 77 7.86 -8.86 -3.55
CA HIS A 77 9.04 -7.98 -3.59
C HIS A 77 8.69 -6.54 -4.02
N TRP A 78 7.78 -6.38 -4.99
CA TRP A 78 7.30 -5.04 -5.35
C TRP A 78 6.54 -4.39 -4.19
N GLN A 79 5.65 -5.12 -3.52
CA GLN A 79 4.88 -4.59 -2.40
C GLN A 79 5.80 -4.14 -1.25
N GLU A 80 6.76 -4.98 -0.87
CA GLU A 80 7.74 -4.64 0.18
C GLU A 80 8.56 -3.42 -0.22
N GLY A 81 9.07 -3.39 -1.45
CA GLY A 81 9.80 -2.25 -1.99
C GLY A 81 8.96 -0.97 -2.02
N PHE A 82 7.72 -1.05 -2.48
CA PHE A 82 6.77 0.07 -2.55
C PHE A 82 6.52 0.65 -1.15
N LEU A 83 6.16 -0.19 -0.18
CA LEU A 83 5.92 0.24 1.19
C LEU A 83 7.16 0.92 1.79
N ARG A 84 8.35 0.35 1.57
CA ARG A 84 9.62 0.91 2.05
C ARG A 84 9.93 2.26 1.42
N ARG A 85 9.79 2.40 0.09
CA ARG A 85 10.02 3.66 -0.63
C ARG A 85 9.11 4.79 -0.14
N HIS A 86 7.87 4.47 0.20
CA HIS A 86 6.86 5.46 0.62
C HIS A 86 6.66 5.56 2.13
N ARG A 87 7.47 4.85 2.93
CA ARG A 87 7.38 4.81 4.41
C ARG A 87 5.97 4.42 4.88
N LEU A 88 5.35 3.47 4.19
CA LEU A 88 4.02 2.94 4.48
C LEU A 88 4.11 1.60 5.21
N SER A 89 3.00 1.22 5.86
CA SER A 89 2.86 -0.05 6.57
C SER A 89 1.42 -0.57 6.43
N ILE A 90 1.27 -1.89 6.35
CA ILE A 90 -0.04 -2.57 6.24
C ILE A 90 -0.70 -2.78 7.62
N ARG A 91 0.01 -2.45 8.71
CA ARG A 91 -0.44 -2.78 10.06
C ARG A 91 -1.75 -2.09 10.43
N ALA A 92 -2.61 -2.86 11.08
CA ALA A 92 -3.84 -2.37 11.67
C ALA A 92 -3.59 -1.41 12.83
N ARG A 93 -4.57 -0.54 13.12
CA ARG A 93 -4.62 0.21 14.36
C ARG A 93 -4.85 -0.79 15.49
N THR A 94 -3.80 -1.16 16.21
CA THR A 94 -3.84 -2.27 17.17
C THR A 94 -4.27 -1.84 18.58
N HIS A 95 -4.35 -0.54 18.89
CA HIS A 95 -4.68 -0.06 20.23
C HIS A 95 -5.75 1.03 20.28
N HIS A 96 -6.61 0.99 21.31
CA HIS A 96 -7.60 2.01 21.65
C HIS A 96 -6.98 3.40 21.89
N GLY A 97 -5.73 3.47 22.36
CA GLY A 97 -5.01 4.74 22.53
C GLY A 97 -4.65 5.46 21.22
N GLN A 98 -4.95 4.87 20.06
CA GLN A 98 -4.79 5.50 18.75
C GLN A 98 -6.12 6.02 18.18
N VAL A 99 -7.22 5.91 18.95
CA VAL A 99 -8.49 6.61 18.68
C VAL A 99 -8.22 8.11 18.83
N THR A 100 -8.63 8.92 17.86
CA THR A 100 -8.49 10.37 18.00
C THR A 100 -9.39 10.86 19.14
N PRO A 101 -9.01 11.90 19.90
CA PRO A 101 -9.81 12.41 21.00
C PRO A 101 -11.27 12.69 20.60
N GLU A 102 -11.50 13.25 19.41
CA GLU A 102 -12.86 13.56 18.94
C GLU A 102 -13.73 12.31 18.81
N LYS A 103 -13.15 11.18 18.35
CA LYS A 103 -13.88 9.92 18.22
C LYS A 103 -14.11 9.24 19.56
N ALA A 104 -13.22 9.45 20.53
CA ALA A 104 -13.40 8.97 21.90
C ALA A 104 -14.54 9.73 22.59
N ASP A 105 -14.62 11.04 22.37
CA ASP A 105 -15.70 11.88 22.89
C ASP A 105 -17.06 11.47 22.29
N GLU A 106 -17.13 11.28 20.97
CA GLU A 106 -18.34 10.80 20.29
C GLU A 106 -18.78 9.42 20.82
N ALA A 107 -17.84 8.50 21.05
CA ALA A 107 -18.12 7.20 21.63
C ALA A 107 -18.65 7.31 23.07
N THR A 108 -18.14 8.25 23.86
CA THR A 108 -18.58 8.49 25.25
C THR A 108 -20.02 9.00 25.29
N VAL A 109 -20.37 9.97 24.42
CA VAL A 109 -21.74 10.51 24.31
C VAL A 109 -22.73 9.43 23.88
N ARG A 110 -22.37 8.65 22.85
CA ARG A 110 -23.19 7.54 22.36
C ARG A 110 -23.45 6.51 23.46
N PHE A 111 -22.39 6.07 24.14
CA PHE A 111 -22.50 5.12 25.24
C PHE A 111 -23.38 5.66 26.39
N GLY A 112 -23.20 6.93 26.78
CA GLY A 112 -24.05 7.55 27.80
C GLY A 112 -25.53 7.55 27.43
N THR A 113 -25.84 7.83 26.15
CA THR A 113 -27.21 7.82 25.63
C THR A 113 -27.81 6.42 25.67
N GLU A 114 -27.05 5.41 25.23
CA GLU A 114 -27.47 4.00 25.25
C GLU A 114 -27.73 3.50 26.69
N VAL A 115 -26.87 3.85 27.64
CA VAL A 115 -27.03 3.50 29.05
C VAL A 115 -28.29 4.14 29.63
N GLN A 116 -28.54 5.44 29.39
CA GLN A 116 -29.74 6.11 29.87
C GLN A 116 -31.02 5.47 29.30
N GLN A 117 -31.01 5.16 28.01
CA GLN A 117 -32.15 4.50 27.38
C GLN A 117 -32.39 3.11 27.98
N LYS A 118 -31.32 2.35 28.27
CA LYS A 118 -31.43 1.05 28.93
C LYS A 118 -31.92 1.15 30.37
N MET A 119 -31.50 2.17 31.12
CA MET A 119 -31.98 2.42 32.48
C MET A 119 -33.50 2.67 32.49
N LEU A 120 -34.00 3.48 31.55
CA LEU A 120 -35.43 3.72 31.38
C LEU A 120 -36.20 2.43 31.02
N GLU A 121 -35.67 1.61 30.12
CA GLU A 121 -36.27 0.31 29.76
C GLU A 121 -36.36 -0.64 30.96
N LEU A 122 -35.31 -0.70 31.79
CA LEU A 122 -35.22 -1.58 32.94
C LEU A 122 -35.92 -1.01 34.19
N ARG A 123 -36.39 0.25 34.13
CA ARG A 123 -36.96 0.99 35.26
C ARG A 123 -36.03 1.04 36.47
N VAL A 124 -34.72 1.16 36.21
CA VAL A 124 -33.65 1.37 37.20
C VAL A 124 -33.25 2.83 37.19
#